data_AF-A0A7W5MJI0-F1
#
_entry.id   AF-A0A7W5MJI0-F1
#
_cell.length_a   1.000
_cell.length_b   1.000
_cell.length_c   1.000
_cell.angle_alpha   90.00
_cell.angle_beta   90.00
_cell.angle_gamma   90.00
#
_symmetry.space_group_name_H-M   'P 1'
#
loop_
_entity.id
_entity.type
_entity.pdbx_description
1 polymer ?
#
loop_
_entity_poly.entity_id
_entity_poly.type
_entity_poly.pdbx_seq_one_letter_code
_entity_poly.pdbx_strand_id
1 'polypeptide(L)'
;MIVTPPLADPAAGAPLADAAAWVVAAATGELATGAATLAVAGLGLLLLQGRLPLRRAGRALLGCFLIFGAGPVAAGLLHAAAATSEREAVADLPAAPPPRLAAPAQPEEYDPYAGAAVPVR
;
A
#
# COMPACT_ATOMS: atom_id res chain seq x y z
N MET A 1 -39.42 -23.09 -6.50
CA MET A 1 -39.64 -21.72 -5.99
C MET A 1 -38.63 -20.83 -6.69
N ILE A 2 -39.03 -20.21 -7.80
CA ILE A 2 -38.16 -19.37 -8.64
C ILE A 2 -38.24 -17.96 -8.07
N VAL A 3 -37.13 -17.46 -7.57
CA VAL A 3 -36.99 -16.07 -7.14
C VAL A 3 -36.82 -15.23 -8.42
N THR A 4 -37.83 -14.45 -8.78
CA THR A 4 -37.68 -13.38 -9.76
C THR A 4 -36.82 -12.28 -9.13
N PRO A 5 -35.65 -11.93 -9.70
CA PRO A 5 -34.88 -10.80 -9.19
C PRO A 5 -35.69 -9.51 -9.33
N PRO A 6 -35.61 -8.58 -8.38
CA PRO A 6 -36.31 -7.30 -8.48
C PRO A 6 -35.87 -6.54 -9.74
N LEU A 7 -36.81 -5.90 -10.45
CA LEU A 7 -36.57 -5.00 -11.60
C LEU A 7 -35.81 -3.70 -11.21
N ALA A 8 -35.30 -3.61 -9.98
CA ALA A 8 -34.30 -2.61 -9.60
C ALA A 8 -32.95 -3.05 -10.18
N ASP A 9 -32.86 -2.93 -11.50
CA ASP A 9 -31.70 -3.28 -12.28
C ASP A 9 -30.56 -2.27 -11.98
N PRO A 10 -29.42 -2.69 -11.42
CA PRO A 10 -28.25 -1.82 -11.33
C PRO A 10 -27.70 -1.45 -12.72
N ALA A 11 -28.15 -2.12 -13.80
CA ALA A 11 -27.75 -1.81 -15.16
C ALA A 11 -28.36 -0.50 -15.70
N ALA A 12 -29.45 0.02 -15.11
CA ALA A 12 -29.99 1.33 -15.54
C ALA A 12 -29.02 2.49 -15.25
N GLY A 13 -28.12 2.33 -14.27
CA GLY A 13 -27.03 3.27 -14.00
C GLY A 13 -25.72 2.96 -14.72
N ALA A 14 -25.57 1.78 -15.33
CA ALA A 14 -24.33 1.33 -15.97
C ALA A 14 -23.85 2.26 -17.10
N PRO A 15 -24.68 2.69 -18.08
CA PRO A 15 -24.19 3.58 -19.13
C PRO A 15 -23.82 4.97 -18.62
N LEU A 16 -24.50 5.47 -17.57
CA LEU A 16 -24.16 6.77 -16.98
C LEU A 16 -22.87 6.68 -16.16
N ALA A 17 -22.66 5.57 -15.44
CA ALA A 17 -21.43 5.28 -14.72
C ALA A 17 -20.25 5.08 -15.67
N ASP A 18 -20.43 4.39 -16.80
CA ASP A 18 -19.41 4.21 -17.83
C ASP A 18 -19.08 5.53 -18.53
N ALA A 19 -20.08 6.35 -18.84
CA ALA A 19 -19.86 7.70 -19.37
C ALA A 19 -19.09 8.57 -18.36
N ALA A 20 -19.44 8.53 -17.07
CA ALA A 20 -18.73 9.24 -16.02
C ALA A 20 -17.28 8.74 -15.87
N ALA A 21 -17.06 7.42 -15.93
CA ALA A 21 -15.73 6.83 -15.89
C ALA A 21 -14.88 7.26 -17.10
N TRP A 22 -15.46 7.33 -18.30
CA TRP A 22 -14.78 7.85 -19.48
C TRP A 22 -14.42 9.33 -19.32
N VAL A 23 -15.33 10.17 -18.81
CA VAL A 23 -15.03 11.59 -18.57
C VAL A 23 -13.89 11.73 -17.56
N VAL A 24 -13.91 10.94 -16.48
CA VAL A 24 -12.84 10.94 -15.47
C VAL A 24 -11.52 10.47 -16.09
N ALA A 25 -11.54 9.43 -16.93
CA ALA A 25 -10.34 8.93 -17.63
C ALA A 25 -9.79 9.97 -18.62
N ALA A 26 -10.65 10.65 -19.38
CA ALA A 26 -10.25 11.72 -20.28
C ALA A 26 -9.68 12.93 -19.52
N ALA A 27 -10.31 13.30 -18.40
CA ALA A 27 -9.90 14.41 -17.55
C ALA A 27 -8.56 14.14 -16.84
N THR A 28 -8.30 12.89 -16.43
CA THR A 28 -7.08 12.48 -15.72
C THR A 28 -5.96 12.00 -16.65
N GLY A 29 -6.25 11.67 -17.91
CA GLY A 29 -5.29 11.22 -18.92
C GLY A 29 -4.77 12.34 -19.83
N GLU A 30 -5.34 12.48 -21.03
CA GLU A 30 -4.82 13.40 -22.05
C GLU A 30 -5.05 14.88 -21.73
N LEU A 31 -6.24 15.24 -21.22
CA LEU A 31 -6.56 16.64 -20.92
C LEU A 31 -5.71 17.18 -19.78
N ALA A 32 -5.44 16.35 -18.78
CA ALA A 32 -4.54 16.65 -17.68
C ALA A 32 -3.15 17.04 -18.18
N THR A 33 -2.58 16.17 -19.02
CA THR A 33 -1.23 16.32 -19.55
C THR A 33 -1.15 17.51 -20.51
N GLY A 34 -2.18 17.72 -21.32
CA GLY A 34 -2.31 18.89 -22.20
C GLY A 34 -2.41 20.22 -21.45
N ALA A 35 -3.23 20.29 -20.40
CA ALA A 35 -3.38 21.48 -19.56
C ALA A 35 -2.08 21.81 -18.81
N ALA A 36 -1.38 20.80 -18.29
CA ALA A 36 -0.05 20.97 -17.69
C ALA A 36 0.94 21.56 -18.70
N THR A 37 0.95 21.05 -19.93
CA THR A 37 1.83 21.55 -21.00
C THR A 37 1.48 22.99 -21.40
N LEU A 38 0.19 23.34 -21.51
CA LEU A 38 -0.27 24.70 -21.79
C LEU A 38 0.12 25.69 -20.67
N ALA A 39 0.03 25.28 -19.41
CA ALA A 39 0.47 26.09 -18.28
C ALA A 39 1.99 26.36 -18.33
N VAL A 40 2.79 25.33 -18.64
CA VAL A 40 4.25 25.46 -18.84
C VAL A 40 4.58 26.37 -20.02
N ALA A 41 3.88 26.22 -21.15
CA ALA A 41 4.05 27.07 -22.32
C ALA A 41 3.71 28.53 -22.02
N GLY A 42 2.63 28.78 -21.28
CA GLY A 42 2.26 30.11 -20.79
C GLY A 42 3.36 30.73 -19.92
N LEU A 43 3.90 29.97 -18.95
CA LEU A 43 5.02 30.42 -18.11
C LEU A 43 6.27 30.75 -18.93
N GLY A 44 6.58 29.94 -19.96
CA GLY A 44 7.67 30.20 -20.90
C GLY A 44 7.47 31.50 -21.69
N LEU A 45 6.24 31.76 -22.15
CA LEU A 45 5.88 33.01 -22.82
C LEU A 45 6.05 34.21 -21.89
N LEU A 46 5.59 34.10 -20.64
CA LEU A 46 5.73 35.14 -19.60
C LEU A 46 7.20 35.42 -19.23
N LEU A 47 8.07 34.40 -19.29
CA LEU A 47 9.52 34.55 -19.13
C LEU A 47 10.17 35.25 -20.33
N LEU A 48 9.77 34.91 -21.56
CA LEU A 48 10.27 35.54 -22.78
C LEU A 48 9.87 37.03 -22.87
N GLN A 49 8.72 37.39 -22.31
CA GLN A 49 8.28 38.77 -22.15
C GLN A 49 9.17 39.59 -21.18
N GLY A 50 10.15 38.97 -20.51
CA GLY A 50 11.10 39.65 -19.61
C GLY A 50 10.49 40.18 -18.31
N ARG A 51 9.19 39.94 -18.09
CA ARG A 51 8.40 40.52 -16.99
C ARG A 51 8.20 39.57 -15.81
N LEU A 52 8.58 38.30 -15.92
CA LEU A 52 8.43 37.31 -14.85
C LEU A 52 9.79 36.92 -14.25
N PRO A 53 10.04 37.09 -12.94
CA PRO A 53 11.26 36.60 -12.34
C PRO A 53 11.26 35.06 -12.35
N LEU A 54 12.39 34.45 -12.75
CA LEU A 54 12.60 32.99 -12.81
C LEU A 54 12.18 32.26 -11.52
N ARG A 55 12.34 32.92 -10.36
CA ARG A 55 11.92 32.40 -9.06
C ARG A 55 10.40 32.22 -8.95
N ARG A 56 9.60 33.08 -9.59
CA ARG A 56 8.13 32.95 -9.66
C ARG A 56 7.73 31.85 -10.63
N ALA A 57 8.39 31.78 -11.78
CA ALA A 57 8.15 30.72 -12.75
C ALA A 57 8.42 29.33 -12.14
N GLY A 58 9.56 29.16 -11.46
CA GLY A 58 9.91 27.90 -10.79
C GLY A 58 8.88 27.48 -9.73
N ARG A 59 8.38 28.41 -8.91
CA ARG A 59 7.32 28.13 -7.93
C ARG A 59 6.00 27.73 -8.59
N ALA A 60 5.62 28.38 -9.69
CA ALA A 60 4.40 28.04 -10.44
C ALA A 60 4.52 26.66 -11.13
N LEU A 61 5.68 26.35 -11.71
CA LEU A 61 5.96 25.05 -12.31
C LEU A 61 5.84 23.92 -11.28
N LEU A 62 6.43 24.12 -10.09
CA LEU A 62 6.37 23.17 -8.99
C LEU A 62 4.92 22.95 -8.51
N GLY A 63 4.12 24.01 -8.41
CA GLY A 63 2.70 23.90 -8.06
C GLY A 63 1.88 23.12 -9.10
N CYS A 64 2.12 23.36 -10.39
CA CYS A 64 1.45 22.63 -11.47
C CYS A 64 1.81 21.13 -11.45
N PHE A 65 3.10 20.82 -11.25
CA PHE A 65 3.57 19.45 -11.08
C PHE A 65 2.93 18.75 -9.89
N LEU A 66 2.74 19.44 -8.76
CA LEU A 66 2.11 18.84 -7.59
C LEU A 66 0.61 18.57 -7.79
N ILE A 67 -0.14 19.48 -8.43
CA ILE A 67 -1.59 19.30 -8.65
C ILE A 67 -1.88 18.13 -9.60
N PHE A 68 -1.12 18.01 -10.69
CA PHE A 68 -1.33 16.96 -11.69
C PHE A 68 -0.52 15.68 -11.46
N GLY A 69 0.69 15.79 -10.91
CA GLY A 69 1.65 14.70 -10.82
C GLY A 69 1.71 14.00 -9.45
N ALA A 70 1.12 14.54 -8.38
CA ALA A 70 1.26 13.95 -7.04
C ALA A 70 0.66 12.55 -6.92
N GLY A 71 -0.50 12.28 -7.55
CA GLY A 71 -1.18 10.99 -7.46
C GLY A 71 -0.32 9.82 -7.98
N PRO A 72 0.13 9.84 -9.25
CA PRO A 72 1.00 8.81 -9.81
C PRO A 72 2.32 8.63 -9.04
N VAL A 73 2.93 9.75 -8.60
CA VAL A 73 4.17 9.71 -7.81
C VAL A 73 3.95 9.02 -6.47
N ALA A 74 2.86 9.35 -5.76
CA ALA A 74 2.51 8.71 -4.50
C ALA A 74 2.22 7.22 -4.68
N ALA A 75 1.48 6.85 -5.73
CA ALA A 75 1.20 5.44 -6.04
C ALA A 75 2.49 4.64 -6.31
N GLY A 76 3.43 5.21 -7.05
CA GLY A 76 4.74 4.59 -7.31
C GLY A 76 5.58 4.43 -6.04
N LEU A 77 5.61 5.44 -5.17
CA LEU A 77 6.29 5.37 -3.87
C LEU A 77 5.68 4.30 -2.97
N LEU A 78 4.34 4.22 -2.91
CA LEU A 78 3.64 3.19 -2.13
C LEU A 78 3.94 1.78 -2.65
N HIS A 79 4.01 1.58 -3.97
CA HIS A 79 4.43 0.31 -4.57
C HIS A 79 5.88 -0.06 -4.20
N ALA A 80 6.80 0.90 -4.26
CA ALA A 80 8.20 0.69 -3.88
C ALA A 80 8.35 0.38 -2.38
N ALA A 81 7.55 1.03 -1.53
CA ALA A 81 7.50 0.77 -0.10
C ALA A 81 6.95 -0.64 0.19
N ALA A 82 5.86 -1.05 -0.47
CA ALA A 82 5.31 -2.40 -0.33
C ALA A 82 6.31 -3.48 -0.73
N ALA A 83 7.05 -3.27 -1.84
CA ALA A 83 8.11 -4.17 -2.28
C ALA A 83 9.29 -4.26 -1.29
N THR A 84 9.49 -3.23 -0.46
CA THR A 84 10.53 -3.21 0.58
C THR A 84 10.05 -3.94 1.85
N SER A 85 8.79 -3.77 2.25
CA SER A 85 8.20 -4.43 3.42
C SER A 85 8.20 -5.96 3.32
N GLU A 86 8.03 -6.50 2.12
CA GLU A 86 8.13 -7.94 1.85
C GLU A 86 9.55 -8.47 2.11
N ARG A 87 10.57 -7.61 2.02
CA ARG A 87 11.97 -7.92 2.35
C ARG A 87 12.23 -7.95 3.86
N GLU A 88 11.53 -7.11 4.61
CA GLU A 88 11.60 -7.02 6.08
C GLU A 88 10.76 -8.12 6.76
N ALA A 89 9.65 -8.55 6.14
CA ALA A 89 8.75 -9.58 6.68
C ALA A 89 9.38 -10.97 6.83
N VAL A 90 10.56 -11.21 6.22
CA VAL A 90 11.37 -12.44 6.36
C VAL A 90 12.60 -12.23 7.25
N ALA A 91 12.78 -11.04 7.85
CA ALA A 91 13.65 -10.88 9.01
C ALA A 91 12.94 -11.43 10.26
N ASP A 92 12.50 -12.69 10.17
CA ASP A 92 11.79 -13.37 11.23
C ASP A 92 12.80 -13.90 12.24
N LEU A 93 12.61 -13.46 13.48
CA LEU A 93 13.32 -13.90 14.66
C LEU A 93 13.14 -15.42 14.82
N PRO A 94 14.12 -16.14 15.38
CA PRO A 94 13.96 -17.57 15.63
C PRO A 94 12.68 -17.81 16.42
N ALA A 95 11.80 -18.66 15.88
CA ALA A 95 10.51 -19.00 16.48
C ALA A 95 10.68 -19.26 17.98
N ALA A 96 10.03 -18.45 18.83
CA ALA A 96 10.08 -18.66 20.26
C ALA A 96 9.61 -20.10 20.53
N PRO A 97 10.43 -20.93 21.20
CA PRO A 97 10.04 -22.31 21.48
C PRO A 97 8.69 -22.28 22.20
N PRO A 98 7.77 -23.21 21.87
CA PRO A 98 6.45 -23.23 22.49
C PRO A 98 6.62 -23.25 24.01
N PRO A 99 5.76 -22.56 24.77
CA PRO A 99 5.83 -22.59 26.23
C PRO A 99 5.70 -24.05 26.66
N ARG A 100 6.84 -24.66 26.98
CA ARG A 100 6.87 -25.92 27.69
C ARG A 100 6.20 -25.61 29.01
N LEU A 101 4.96 -26.07 29.19
CA LEU A 101 4.44 -26.31 30.52
C LEU A 101 5.59 -27.02 31.23
N ALA A 102 6.16 -26.38 32.26
CA ALA A 102 7.19 -27.03 33.04
C ALA A 102 6.56 -28.34 33.50
N ALA A 103 7.00 -29.46 32.91
CA ALA A 103 6.72 -30.75 33.50
C ALA A 103 7.11 -30.59 34.98
N PRO A 104 6.26 -30.99 35.94
CA PRO A 104 6.69 -30.99 37.33
C PRO A 104 8.05 -31.68 37.34
N ALA A 105 9.06 -31.01 37.91
CA ALA A 105 10.43 -31.51 37.94
C ALA A 105 10.33 -32.98 38.31
N GLN A 106 10.61 -33.88 37.36
CA GLN A 106 10.58 -35.29 37.67
C GLN A 106 11.62 -35.42 38.79
N PRO A 107 11.23 -35.88 39.99
CA PRO A 107 12.23 -36.13 41.00
C PRO A 107 13.13 -37.20 40.38
N GLU A 108 14.33 -36.82 39.97
CA GLU A 108 15.43 -37.77 39.86
C GLU A 108 15.79 -38.18 41.29
N GLU A 109 14.84 -38.84 41.96
CA GLU A 109 15.08 -39.57 43.19
C GLU A 109 15.59 -40.95 42.76
N TYR A 110 16.79 -40.91 42.20
CA TYR A 110 17.64 -42.07 42.02
C TYR A 110 18.13 -42.46 43.42
N ASP A 111 17.44 -43.41 44.04
CA ASP A 111 17.86 -44.02 45.31
C ASP A 111 18.71 -45.28 45.02
N PRO A 112 20.05 -45.17 45.04
CA PRO A 112 20.95 -46.29 44.79
C PRO A 112 20.91 -47.37 45.90
N TYR A 113 20.19 -47.16 47.01
CA TYR A 113 20.02 -48.14 48.07
C TYR A 113 18.73 -48.96 47.96
N ALA A 114 17.85 -48.65 47.00
CA ALA A 114 16.63 -49.43 46.72
C ALA A 114 16.91 -50.90 46.32
N GLY A 115 18.15 -51.23 45.94
CA GLY A 115 18.59 -52.59 45.65
C GLY A 115 19.13 -53.40 46.84
N ALA A 116 19.35 -52.79 48.01
CA ALA A 116 19.91 -53.47 49.19
C ALA A 116 18.85 -53.91 50.21
N ALA A 117 17.63 -53.38 50.11
CA ALA A 117 16.55 -53.62 51.08
C ALA A 117 15.63 -54.79 50.72
N VAL A 118 15.91 -55.56 49.66
CA VAL A 118 15.12 -56.75 49.32
C VAL A 118 15.70 -57.97 50.05
N PRO A 119 15.07 -58.47 51.12
CA PRO A 119 15.51 -59.70 51.75
C PRO A 119 15.30 -60.87 50.79
N VAL A 120 16.39 -61.57 50.44
CA VAL A 120 16.32 -62.85 49.73
C VAL A 120 15.79 -63.89 50.72
N ARG A 121 14.51 -64.27 50.59
CA ARG A 121 13.90 -65.41 51.26
C ARG A 121 13.45 -66.43 50.25
#